data_AF-A0A1T1E0Z6-F1
#
_entry.id   AF-A0A1T1E0Z6-F1
#
_cell.length_a   1.000
_cell.length_b   1.000
_cell.length_c   1.000
_cell.angle_alpha   90.00
_cell.angle_beta   90.00
_cell.angle_gamma   90.00
#
_symmetry.space_group_name_H-M   'P 1'
#
loop_
_entity.id
_entity.type
_entity.pdbx_description
1 polymer ?
#
loop_
_entity_poly.entity_id
_entity_poly.type
_entity_poly.pdbx_seq_one_letter_code
_entity_poly.pdbx_strand_id
1 'polypeptide(L)'
;MIDFTYEKVDGNWDSKKIRFLESEKQQGRLFESENEDDIENFEVVDKVPYQFRFKYVDDSGKVSHMMIEDWETGMLYWNSLRRHRGDERLACEDVKKKYFEDFAKTKDYYFFLGTTKQHHYVAPNPFVIIGDFRPKPIQQLELGF
;
A
#
# COMPACT_ATOMS: atom_id res chain seq x y z
N MET A 1 -7.90 1.44 -17.06
CA MET A 1 -8.33 1.66 -15.66
C MET A 1 -9.81 2.03 -15.63
N ILE A 2 -10.60 1.50 -14.67
CA ILE A 2 -12.06 1.71 -14.61
C ILE A 2 -12.44 2.58 -13.41
N ASP A 3 -12.02 2.21 -12.19
CA ASP A 3 -12.38 2.93 -10.96
C ASP A 3 -11.37 2.68 -9.84
N PHE A 4 -11.45 3.51 -8.81
CA PHE A 4 -10.75 3.36 -7.54
C PHE A 4 -11.75 3.43 -6.39
N THR A 5 -11.76 2.40 -5.57
CA THR A 5 -12.73 2.23 -4.49
C THR A 5 -12.01 2.05 -3.16
N TYR A 6 -12.64 2.48 -2.09
CA TYR A 6 -12.17 2.25 -0.73
C TYR A 6 -13.32 1.73 0.14
N GLU A 7 -12.99 0.85 1.07
CA GLU A 7 -13.93 0.24 2.00
C GLU A 7 -13.39 0.33 3.43
N LYS A 8 -14.25 0.67 4.39
CA LYS A 8 -13.84 0.82 5.79
C LYS A 8 -13.57 -0.56 6.38
N VAL A 9 -12.44 -0.70 7.03
CA VAL A 9 -12.00 -1.93 7.69
C VAL A 9 -11.58 -1.64 9.13
N ASP A 10 -11.33 -2.68 9.92
CA ASP A 10 -10.84 -2.50 11.29
C ASP A 10 -9.47 -1.80 11.28
N GLY A 11 -9.42 -0.63 11.92
CA GLY A 11 -8.21 0.18 12.11
C GLY A 11 -7.35 -0.27 13.29
N ASN A 12 -7.73 -1.35 13.99
CA ASN A 12 -6.91 -1.88 15.07
C ASN A 12 -6.06 -3.07 14.60
N TRP A 13 -4.87 -3.17 15.17
CA TRP A 13 -4.09 -4.40 15.12
C TRP A 13 -4.68 -5.45 16.06
N ASP A 14 -4.50 -6.72 15.72
CA ASP A 14 -4.86 -7.83 16.61
C ASP A 14 -3.99 -7.74 17.88
N SER A 15 -4.63 -7.41 19.00
CA SER A 15 -3.98 -7.21 20.29
C SER A 15 -3.19 -8.45 20.75
N LYS A 16 -3.60 -9.66 20.35
CA LYS A 16 -2.84 -10.88 20.65
C LYS A 16 -1.52 -10.94 19.90
N LYS A 17 -1.51 -10.50 18.64
CA LYS A 17 -0.29 -10.45 17.81
C LYS A 17 0.67 -9.39 18.32
N ILE A 18 0.16 -8.20 18.67
CA ILE A 18 0.99 -7.14 19.24
C ILE A 18 1.64 -7.61 20.55
N ARG A 19 0.85 -8.18 21.46
CA ARG A 19 1.36 -8.71 22.73
C ARG A 19 2.38 -9.83 22.55
N PHE A 20 2.18 -10.69 21.55
CA PHE A 20 3.15 -11.73 21.20
C PHE A 20 4.48 -11.11 20.74
N LEU A 21 4.45 -10.14 19.82
CA LEU A 21 5.65 -9.44 19.34
C LEU A 21 6.38 -8.70 20.47
N GLU A 22 5.64 -8.04 21.37
CA GLU A 22 6.20 -7.40 22.56
C GLU A 22 6.87 -8.42 23.50
N SER A 23 6.27 -9.60 23.67
CA SER A 23 6.84 -10.66 24.52
C SER A 23 8.10 -11.30 23.91
N GLU A 24 8.16 -11.46 22.59
CA GLU A 24 9.34 -11.95 21.88
C GLU A 24 10.49 -10.94 21.99
N LYS A 25 10.21 -9.63 21.96
CA LYS A 25 11.23 -8.59 22.21
C LYS A 25 11.75 -8.63 23.65
N GLN A 26 10.87 -8.85 24.63
CA GLN A 26 11.24 -8.88 26.06
C GLN A 26 12.03 -10.14 26.44
N GLN A 27 11.80 -11.25 25.75
CA GLN A 27 12.68 -12.42 25.81
C GLN A 27 13.99 -12.07 25.09
N GLY A 28 14.88 -11.36 25.79
CA GLY A 28 16.18 -10.91 25.28
C GLY A 28 16.84 -12.00 24.45
N ARG A 29 17.17 -11.67 23.19
CA ARG A 29 17.75 -12.59 22.24
C ARG A 29 19.08 -13.09 22.81
N LEU A 30 19.11 -14.37 23.22
CA LEU A 30 20.30 -15.07 23.70
C LEU A 30 21.42 -15.17 22.64
N PHE A 31 21.11 -14.80 21.39
CA PHE A 31 21.96 -14.87 20.21
C PHE A 31 21.82 -13.59 19.35
N GLU A 32 22.03 -12.41 19.92
CA GLU A 32 22.30 -11.20 19.12
C GLU A 32 23.79 -11.14 18.78
N SER A 33 24.12 -11.45 17.52
CA SER A 33 25.34 -10.91 16.91
C SER A 33 25.11 -9.42 16.68
N GLU A 34 25.98 -8.56 17.19
CA GLU A 34 26.00 -7.11 16.92
C GLU A 34 25.98 -6.84 15.41
N ASN A 35 24.80 -6.78 14.79
CA ASN A 35 24.63 -6.30 13.43
C ASN A 35 24.02 -4.90 13.53
N GLU A 36 24.59 -3.93 12.81
CA GLU A 36 24.10 -2.54 12.75
C GLU A 36 22.64 -2.42 12.23
N ASP A 37 22.06 -3.52 11.72
CA ASP A 37 20.69 -3.60 11.23
C ASP A 37 19.65 -4.01 12.31
N ASP A 38 20.08 -4.25 13.56
CA ASP A 38 19.13 -4.56 14.63
C ASP A 38 18.27 -3.33 14.97
N ILE A 39 16.97 -3.45 14.66
CA ILE A 39 15.97 -2.41 14.94
C ILE A 39 15.77 -2.31 16.46
N GLU A 40 16.58 -1.50 17.14
CA GLU A 40 16.51 -1.28 18.60
C GLU A 40 15.09 -0.85 19.04
N ASN A 41 14.40 -0.09 18.19
CA ASN A 41 13.08 0.49 18.43
C ASN A 41 12.06 0.07 17.37
N PHE A 42 11.52 -1.14 17.48
CA PHE A 42 10.28 -1.49 16.78
C PHE A 42 9.12 -0.66 17.35
N GLU A 43 8.67 0.33 16.59
CA GLU A 43 7.44 1.09 16.88
C GLU A 43 6.26 0.51 16.11
N VAL A 44 5.18 0.19 16.82
CA VAL A 44 3.93 -0.25 16.19
C VAL A 44 3.30 0.95 15.51
N VAL A 45 3.28 0.93 14.19
CA VAL A 45 2.63 1.94 13.34
C VAL A 45 1.11 1.82 13.39
N ASP A 46 0.37 2.92 13.25
CA ASP A 46 -1.09 2.86 13.20
C ASP A 46 -1.58 2.17 11.92
N LYS A 47 -2.55 1.27 12.06
CA LYS A 47 -3.17 0.58 10.94
C LYS A 47 -4.18 1.51 10.25
N VAL A 48 -4.09 1.59 8.93
CA VAL A 48 -5.04 2.37 8.12
C VAL A 48 -6.44 1.73 8.21
N PRO A 49 -7.49 2.46 8.59
CA PRO A 49 -8.85 1.92 8.76
C PRO A 49 -9.61 1.76 7.42
N TYR A 50 -8.89 1.67 6.31
CA TYR A 50 -9.44 1.57 4.96
C TYR A 50 -8.63 0.63 4.11
N GLN A 51 -9.33 -0.14 3.28
CA GLN A 51 -8.74 -0.96 2.24
C GLN A 51 -9.00 -0.32 0.89
N PHE A 52 -7.92 0.01 0.19
CA PHE A 52 -7.96 0.64 -1.13
C PHE A 52 -7.84 -0.40 -2.23
N ARG A 53 -8.56 -0.19 -3.34
CA ARG A 53 -8.57 -1.10 -4.48
C ARG A 53 -8.65 -0.37 -5.82
N PHE A 54 -7.98 -0.93 -6.83
CA PHE A 54 -8.17 -0.57 -8.22
C PHE A 54 -9.13 -1.54 -8.92
N LYS A 55 -10.02 -1.00 -9.74
CA LYS A 55 -10.83 -1.75 -10.70
C LYS A 55 -10.31 -1.49 -12.10
N TYR A 56 -9.89 -2.53 -12.80
CA TYR A 56 -9.41 -2.44 -14.17
C TYR A 56 -9.78 -3.67 -14.99
N VAL A 57 -9.67 -3.54 -16.31
CA VAL A 57 -9.83 -4.62 -17.28
C VAL A 57 -8.45 -4.93 -17.86
N ASP A 58 -8.12 -6.21 -17.96
CA ASP A 58 -6.92 -6.66 -18.66
C ASP A 58 -7.15 -6.79 -20.18
N ASP A 59 -6.09 -7.14 -20.89
CA ASP A 59 -6.10 -7.36 -22.35
C ASP A 59 -7.00 -8.54 -22.77
N SER A 60 -7.23 -9.50 -21.88
CA SER A 60 -8.18 -10.61 -22.07
C SER A 60 -9.65 -10.21 -21.83
N GLY A 61 -9.91 -8.97 -21.41
CA GLY A 61 -11.25 -8.47 -21.11
C GLY A 61 -11.74 -8.82 -19.70
N LYS A 62 -10.91 -9.40 -18.84
CA LYS A 62 -11.29 -9.76 -17.47
C LYS A 62 -11.19 -8.55 -16.55
N VAL A 63 -12.27 -8.31 -15.83
CA VAL A 63 -12.33 -7.25 -14.81
C VAL A 63 -11.74 -7.76 -13.50
N SER A 64 -10.73 -7.07 -13.01
CA SER A 64 -10.08 -7.34 -11.73
C SER A 64 -10.34 -6.19 -10.74
N HIS A 65 -10.54 -6.55 -9.47
CA HIS A 65 -10.72 -5.61 -8.36
C HIS A 65 -9.64 -5.87 -7.30
N MET A 66 -8.47 -5.29 -7.52
CA MET A 66 -7.24 -5.66 -6.84
C MET A 66 -6.95 -4.73 -5.66
N MET A 67 -6.58 -5.33 -4.52
CA MET A 67 -6.21 -4.63 -3.29
C MET A 67 -4.82 -4.00 -3.39
N ILE A 68 -4.67 -2.85 -2.74
CA ILE A 68 -3.42 -2.12 -2.59
C ILE A 68 -2.88 -2.33 -1.17
N GLU A 69 -1.70 -2.93 -1.07
CA GLU A 69 -0.90 -3.17 0.13
C GLU A 69 0.43 -2.42 -0.01
N ASP A 70 0.32 -1.12 -0.24
CA ASP A 70 1.44 -0.21 -0.43
C ASP A 70 1.46 0.82 0.72
N TRP A 71 2.64 0.96 1.34
CA TRP A 71 2.87 1.91 2.43
C TRP A 71 2.61 3.35 2.01
N GLU A 72 2.99 3.74 0.78
CA GLU A 72 2.85 5.12 0.30
C GLU A 72 1.37 5.55 0.30
N THR A 73 0.47 4.65 -0.08
CA THR A 73 -0.98 4.85 -0.04
C THR A 73 -1.46 5.12 1.39
N GLY A 74 -1.00 4.33 2.36
CA GLY A 74 -1.35 4.51 3.78
C GLY A 74 -0.81 5.81 4.37
N MET A 75 0.43 6.15 4.05
CA MET A 75 1.05 7.41 4.49
C MET A 75 0.31 8.62 3.91
N LEU A 76 -0.13 8.55 2.65
CA LEU A 76 -0.94 9.60 2.04
C LEU A 76 -2.28 9.78 2.77
N TYR A 77 -2.95 8.69 3.13
CA TYR A 77 -4.17 8.74 3.93
C TYR A 77 -3.94 9.48 5.25
N TRP A 78 -2.93 9.11 6.03
CA TRP A 78 -2.64 9.73 7.32
C TRP A 78 -2.26 11.21 7.20
N ASN A 79 -1.47 11.57 6.18
CA ASN A 79 -1.14 12.96 5.88
C ASN A 79 -2.39 13.77 5.53
N SER A 80 -3.31 13.17 4.78
CA SER A 80 -4.56 13.81 4.40
C SER A 80 -5.53 13.96 5.58
N LEU A 81 -5.65 12.93 6.42
CA LEU A 81 -6.46 12.95 7.63
C LEU A 81 -6.03 14.09 8.57
N ARG A 82 -4.72 14.26 8.77
CA ARG A 82 -4.16 15.39 9.54
C ARG A 82 -4.50 16.73 8.92
N ARG A 83 -4.43 16.86 7.58
CA ARG A 83 -4.75 18.09 6.86
C ARG A 83 -6.22 18.48 6.99
N HIS A 84 -7.12 17.50 6.96
CA HIS A 84 -8.57 17.70 7.04
C HIS A 84 -9.12 17.60 8.47
N ARG A 85 -8.26 17.74 9.49
CA ARG A 85 -8.66 17.75 10.92
C ARG A 85 -9.48 16.52 11.34
N GLY A 86 -9.16 15.35 10.79
CA GLY A 86 -9.81 14.08 11.13
C GLY A 86 -10.99 13.69 10.24
N ASP A 87 -11.29 14.41 9.16
CA ASP A 87 -12.31 13.98 8.20
C ASP A 87 -11.80 12.81 7.34
N GLU A 88 -12.20 11.59 7.72
CA GLU A 88 -11.81 10.34 7.04
C GLU A 88 -12.25 10.32 5.58
N ARG A 89 -13.44 10.86 5.27
CA ARG A 89 -13.99 10.85 3.90
C ARG A 89 -13.13 11.71 2.99
N LEU A 90 -12.78 12.93 3.43
CA LEU A 90 -11.88 13.80 2.67
C LEU A 90 -10.49 13.18 2.52
N ALA A 91 -10.01 12.45 3.53
CA ALA A 91 -8.75 11.72 3.44
C ALA A 91 -8.76 10.64 2.35
N CYS A 92 -9.82 9.81 2.29
CA CYS A 92 -9.99 8.81 1.24
C CYS A 92 -10.16 9.43 -0.15
N GLU A 93 -10.90 10.53 -0.27
CA GLU A 93 -11.06 11.25 -1.53
C GLU A 93 -9.75 11.83 -2.05
N ASP A 94 -8.87 12.33 -1.17
CA ASP A 94 -7.54 12.80 -1.57
C ASP A 94 -6.65 11.65 -2.06
N VAL A 95 -6.74 10.47 -1.43
CA VAL A 95 -6.06 9.26 -1.92
C VAL A 95 -6.58 8.88 -3.30
N LYS A 96 -7.90 8.82 -3.48
CA LYS A 96 -8.54 8.55 -4.78
C LYS A 96 -8.10 9.57 -5.83
N LYS A 97 -8.13 10.86 -5.51
CA LYS A 97 -7.69 11.93 -6.42
C LYS A 97 -6.24 11.75 -6.84
N LYS A 98 -5.35 11.36 -5.93
CA LYS A 98 -3.93 11.20 -6.25
C LYS A 98 -3.66 9.94 -7.09
N TYR A 99 -4.18 8.80 -6.67
CA TYR A 99 -3.90 7.51 -7.31
C TYR A 99 -4.73 7.28 -8.57
N PHE A 100 -5.98 7.74 -8.60
CA PHE A 100 -6.86 7.53 -9.75
C PHE A 100 -6.86 8.72 -10.70
N GLU A 101 -7.18 9.92 -10.21
CA GLU A 101 -7.36 11.10 -11.09
C GLU A 101 -6.01 11.65 -11.61
N ASP A 102 -4.96 11.68 -10.79
CA ASP A 102 -3.61 12.08 -11.22
C ASP A 102 -2.89 10.88 -11.84
N PHE A 103 -2.59 9.81 -11.09
CA PHE A 103 -1.69 8.77 -11.60
C PHE A 103 -2.30 7.93 -12.72
N ALA A 104 -3.40 7.22 -12.44
CA ALA A 104 -3.96 6.26 -13.38
C ALA A 104 -4.53 6.89 -14.67
N LYS A 105 -5.00 8.14 -14.63
CA LYS A 105 -5.58 8.82 -15.80
C LYS A 105 -4.59 9.65 -16.59
N THR A 106 -3.52 10.15 -15.99
CA THR A 106 -2.62 11.11 -16.67
C THR A 106 -1.23 10.55 -16.97
N LYS A 107 -0.82 9.45 -16.35
CA LYS A 107 0.54 8.91 -16.46
C LYS A 107 0.52 7.49 -17.00
N ASP A 108 1.66 7.09 -17.54
CA ASP A 108 1.93 5.68 -17.79
C ASP A 108 2.15 4.99 -16.44
N TYR A 109 1.22 4.12 -16.05
CA TYR A 109 1.09 3.67 -14.67
C TYR A 109 1.23 2.17 -14.55
N TYR A 110 2.31 1.76 -13.87
CA TYR A 110 2.68 0.37 -13.66
C TYR A 110 2.53 -0.01 -12.20
N PHE A 111 2.15 -1.26 -11.94
CA PHE A 111 2.07 -1.82 -10.59
C PHE A 111 3.10 -2.92 -10.41
N PHE A 112 3.67 -2.96 -9.21
CA PHE A 112 4.35 -4.14 -8.70
C PHE A 112 3.32 -5.02 -8.01
N LEU A 113 3.21 -6.26 -8.47
CA LEU A 113 2.29 -7.23 -7.91
C LEU A 113 3.04 -8.19 -6.99
N GLY A 114 2.49 -8.41 -5.80
CA GLY A 114 2.97 -9.35 -4.81
C GLY A 114 1.86 -10.33 -4.41
N THR A 115 2.20 -11.26 -3.55
CA THR A 115 1.24 -12.18 -2.93
C THR A 115 1.49 -12.24 -1.44
N THR A 116 0.46 -12.53 -0.66
CA THR A 116 0.64 -12.79 0.78
C THR A 116 0.85 -14.28 1.00
N LYS A 117 1.71 -14.65 1.96
CA LYS A 117 2.03 -16.05 2.30
C LYS A 117 0.76 -16.89 2.54
N GLN A 118 -0.24 -16.30 3.18
CA GLN A 118 -1.51 -16.95 3.48
C GLN A 118 -2.31 -17.35 2.22
N HIS A 119 -2.21 -16.56 1.14
CA HIS A 119 -3.06 -16.70 -0.04
C HIS A 119 -2.34 -17.27 -1.26
N HIS A 120 -1.00 -17.32 -1.24
CA HIS A 120 -0.16 -17.66 -2.38
C HIS A 120 -0.55 -18.97 -3.09
N TYR A 121 -0.91 -20.02 -2.35
CA TYR A 121 -1.22 -21.34 -2.92
C TYR A 121 -2.71 -21.69 -2.97
N VAL A 122 -3.57 -20.84 -2.41
CA VAL A 122 -4.99 -21.19 -2.17
C VAL A 122 -5.98 -20.24 -2.82
N ALA A 123 -5.60 -18.98 -3.07
CA ALA A 123 -6.51 -17.99 -3.61
C ALA A 123 -6.66 -18.16 -5.13
N PRO A 124 -7.89 -18.05 -5.67
CA PRO A 124 -8.11 -18.00 -7.12
C PRO A 124 -7.37 -16.85 -7.81
N ASN A 125 -7.12 -15.76 -7.07
CA ASN A 125 -6.25 -14.66 -7.46
C ASN A 125 -5.47 -14.20 -6.22
N PRO A 126 -4.19 -14.59 -6.06
CA PRO A 126 -3.39 -14.27 -4.87
C PRO A 126 -2.73 -12.88 -4.95
N PHE A 127 -2.89 -12.16 -6.06
CA PHE A 127 -2.14 -10.94 -6.33
C PHE A 127 -2.72 -9.71 -5.63
N VAL A 128 -1.83 -8.90 -5.06
CA VAL A 128 -2.09 -7.59 -4.48
C VAL A 128 -1.07 -6.60 -5.03
N ILE A 129 -1.44 -5.33 -5.15
CA ILE A 129 -0.53 -4.26 -5.56
C ILE A 129 0.32 -3.91 -4.34
N ILE A 130 1.63 -4.12 -4.42
CA ILE A 130 2.59 -3.84 -3.33
C ILE A 130 3.41 -2.58 -3.56
N GLY A 131 3.20 -1.92 -4.70
CA GLY A 131 3.86 -0.69 -5.07
C GLY A 131 3.49 -0.27 -6.48
N ASP A 132 3.89 0.94 -6.85
CA ASP A 132 3.65 1.48 -8.18
C ASP A 132 4.87 2.18 -8.76
N PHE A 133 4.87 2.32 -10.08
CA PHE A 133 5.91 2.99 -10.83
C PHE A 133 5.32 3.79 -11.98
N ARG A 134 5.85 5.01 -12.16
CA ARG A 134 5.38 5.99 -13.14
C ARG A 134 6.59 6.60 -13.84
N PRO A 135 7.09 5.98 -14.92
CA PRO A 135 8.24 6.52 -15.63
C PRO A 135 7.91 7.92 -16.16
N LYS A 136 8.89 8.83 -16.06
CA LYS A 136 8.78 10.13 -16.73
C LYS A 136 9.03 9.91 -18.22
N PRO A 137 8.23 10.51 -19.12
CA PRO A 137 8.50 10.45 -20.54
C PRO A 137 9.88 11.08 -20.82
N ILE A 138 10.72 10.37 -21.57
CA ILE A 138 11.99 10.90 -22.04
C ILE A 138 11.67 11.92 -23.15
N GLN A 139 11.93 13.18 -22.88
CA GLN A 139 11.77 14.24 -23.88
C GLN A 139 13.04 14.27 -24.74
N GLN A 140 12.93 13.83 -26.00
CA GLN A 140 13.95 14.10 -27.01
C GLN A 140 13.88 15.59 -27.36
N LEU A 141 14.74 16.41 -26.76
CA LEU A 141 14.70 17.86 -26.90
C LEU A 141 15.31 18.35 -28.23
N GLU A 142 16.22 17.59 -28.82
CA GLU A 142 16.85 17.91 -30.10
C GLU A 142 17.04 16.66 -30.97
N LEU A 143 16.88 16.85 -32.28
CA LEU A 143 17.26 15.85 -33.28
C LEU A 143 18.75 16.02 -33.53
N GLY A 144 19.57 15.06 -33.10
CA GLY A 144 20.98 15.01 -33.46
C GLY A 144 21.09 14.81 -34.98
N PHE A 145 21.49 15.87 -35.68
CA PHE A 145 21.95 15.85 -37.07
C PHE A 145 23.48 15.91 -37.10
#